data_AF-A0A420EQQ6-F1
#
_entry.id   AF-A0A420EQQ6-F1
#
_cell.length_a   1.000
_cell.length_b   1.000
_cell.length_c   1.000
_cell.angle_alpha   90.00
_cell.angle_beta   90.00
_cell.angle_gamma   90.00
#
_symmetry.space_group_name_H-M   'P 1'
#
loop_
_entity.id
_entity.type
_entity.pdbx_description
1 polymer ?
#
loop_
_entity_poly.entity_id
_entity_poly.type
_entity_poly.pdbx_seq_one_letter_code
_entity_poly.pdbx_strand_id
1 'polypeptide(L)' 'MKTLSARDAKYHFGRLIDLARAEPVTVEKHGRPVVVVLSVEEFGRLQEIEINYGRRGASDDNA' A
#
# COMPACT_ATOMS: atom_id res chain seq x y z
N MET A 1 -7.00 1.50 -8.79
CA MET A 1 -7.09 1.25 -7.34
C MET A 1 -8.51 0.85 -7.02
N LYS A 2 -8.70 -0.43 -6.71
CA LYS A 2 -10.00 -0.97 -6.29
C LYS A 2 -10.22 -0.69 -4.81
N THR A 3 -11.48 -0.61 -4.41
CA THR A 3 -11.88 -0.46 -3.01
C THR A 3 -12.76 -1.63 -2.60
N LEU A 4 -12.47 -2.22 -1.44
CA LEU A 4 -13.26 -3.27 -0.82
C LEU A 4 -13.68 -2.87 0.59
N SER A 5 -14.84 -3.32 1.03
CA SER A 5 -15.18 -3.19 2.45
C SER A 5 -14.35 -4.15 3.30
N ALA A 6 -14.13 -3.82 4.57
CA ALA A 6 -13.47 -4.70 5.54
C ALA A 6 -14.21 -6.04 5.68
N ARG A 7 -15.54 -6.02 5.47
CA ARG A 7 -16.36 -7.23 5.41
C ARG A 7 -15.96 -8.11 4.22
N ASP A 8 -15.91 -7.54 3.01
CA ASP A 8 -15.57 -8.29 1.79
C ASP A 8 -14.14 -8.80 1.84
N ALA A 9 -13.21 -7.99 2.35
CA ALA A 9 -11.82 -8.39 2.58
C ALA A 9 -11.73 -9.61 3.51
N LYS A 10 -12.50 -9.63 4.61
CA LYS A 10 -12.55 -10.76 5.56
C LYS A 10 -13.11 -12.03 4.91
N TYR A 11 -14.21 -11.91 4.17
CA TYR A 11 -14.91 -13.07 3.60
C TYR A 11 -14.27 -13.61 2.32
N HIS A 12 -13.55 -12.77 1.58
CA HIS A 12 -12.94 -13.12 0.29
C HIS A 12 -11.44 -12.81 0.26
N PHE A 13 -10.73 -13.23 1.31
CA PHE A 13 -9.32 -12.89 1.48
C PHE A 13 -8.43 -13.38 0.33
N GLY A 14 -8.67 -14.59 -0.20
CA GLY A 14 -7.95 -15.09 -1.39
C GLY A 14 -8.09 -14.17 -2.60
N ARG A 15 -9.32 -13.71 -2.89
CA ARG A 15 -9.58 -12.73 -3.95
C ARG A 15 -8.90 -11.39 -3.68
N LEU A 16 -8.85 -10.94 -2.43
CA LEU A 16 -8.12 -9.72 -2.05
C LEU A 16 -6.63 -9.86 -2.37
N ILE A 17 -6.00 -11.01 -2.09
CA ILE A 17 -4.60 -11.27 -2.43
C ILE A 17 -4.39 -11.19 -3.94
N ASP A 18 -5.22 -11.88 -4.72
CA ASP A 18 -5.11 -11.87 -6.19
C ASP A 18 -5.23 -10.46 -6.76
N LEU A 19 -6.18 -9.66 -6.22
CA LEU A 19 -6.35 -8.27 -6.61
C LEU A 19 -5.13 -7.42 -6.21
N ALA A 20 -4.63 -7.56 -4.98
CA ALA A 20 -3.48 -6.81 -4.46
C ALA A 20 -2.16 -7.10 -5.19
N ARG A 21 -2.02 -8.31 -5.75
CA ARG A 21 -0.89 -8.66 -6.63
C ARG A 21 -0.97 -8.01 -8.01
N ALA A 22 -2.17 -7.69 -8.48
CA ALA A 22 -2.37 -7.03 -9.78
C ALA A 22 -2.33 -5.50 -9.68
N GLU A 23 -2.91 -4.93 -8.63
CA GLU A 23 -2.91 -3.48 -8.35
C GLU A 23 -3.17 -3.22 -6.85
N PRO A 24 -2.75 -2.07 -6.30
CA PRO A 24 -3.11 -1.69 -4.94
C PRO A 24 -4.64 -1.65 -4.71
N VAL A 25 -5.07 -2.19 -3.57
CA VAL A 25 -6.47 -2.27 -3.16
C VAL A 25 -6.67 -1.53 -1.85
N THR A 26 -7.57 -0.57 -1.82
CA THR A 26 -8.00 0.11 -0.60
C THR A 26 -9.03 -0.74 0.14
N VAL A 27 -8.88 -0.87 1.45
CA VAL A 27 -9.90 -1.47 2.31
C VAL A 27 -10.53 -0.38 3.17
N GLU A 28 -11.86 -0.33 3.15
CA GLU A 28 -12.66 0.62 3.92
C GLU A 28 -13.37 -0.03 5.10
N LYS A 29 -13.43 0.70 6.21
CA LYS A 29 -14.26 0.36 7.36
C LYS A 29 -15.29 1.46 7.57
N HIS A 30 -16.58 1.11 7.53
CA HIS A 30 -17.69 2.06 7.64
C HIS A 30 -17.58 3.24 6.64
N GLY A 31 -17.18 2.96 5.40
CA GLY A 31 -17.04 3.96 4.33
C GLY A 31 -15.82 4.88 4.48
N ARG A 32 -14.86 4.54 5.35
CA ARG A 32 -13.60 5.27 5.50
C ARG A 32 -12.43 4.39 5.09
N PRO A 33 -11.51 4.86 4.23
CA PRO A 33 -10.30 4.11 3.90
C PRO A 33 -9.45 3.95 5.15
N VAL A 34 -9.04 2.71 5.44
CA VAL A 34 -8.26 2.39 6.65
C VAL A 34 -6.92 1.75 6.32
N VAL A 35 -6.82 0.96 5.25
CA VAL A 35 -5.56 0.36 4.80
C VAL A 35 -5.52 0.26 3.28
N VAL A 36 -4.32 0.16 2.72
CA VAL A 36 -4.08 -0.24 1.34
C VAL A 36 -3.29 -1.55 1.35
N VAL A 37 -3.75 -2.53 0.59
CA VAL A 37 -3.09 -3.83 0.41
C VAL A 37 -2.49 -3.87 -0.99
N LEU A 38 -1.23 -4.27 -1.07
CA LEU A 38 -0.45 -4.36 -2.30
C LEU A 38 0.49 -5.57 -2.22
N SER A 39 1.14 -5.90 -3.34
CA SER A 39 2.12 -6.98 -3.38
C SER A 39 3.37 -6.64 -2.55
N VAL A 40 4.10 -7.68 -2.12
CA VAL A 40 5.34 -7.50 -1.34
C VAL A 40 6.41 -6.80 -2.16
N GLU A 41 6.49 -7.10 -3.46
CA GLU A 41 7.43 -6.48 -4.38
C GLU A 41 7.18 -4.96 -4.51
N GLU A 42 5.91 -4.56 -4.65
CA GLU A 42 5.54 -3.15 -4.72
C GLU A 42 5.79 -2.43 -3.39
N PHE A 43 5.57 -3.11 -2.26
CA PHE A 43 5.89 -2.55 -0.95
C PHE A 43 7.39 -2.33 -0.80
N GLY A 44 8.22 -3.29 -1.20
CA GLY A 44 9.68 -3.15 -1.22
C GLY A 44 10.14 -1.97 -2.07
N ARG A 45 9.58 -1.81 -3.27
CA ARG A 45 9.87 -0.66 -4.15
C ARG A 45 9.56 0.68 -3.48
N LEU A 46 8.44 0.79 -2.77
CA LEU A 46 8.06 2.00 -2.04
C LEU A 46 9.04 2.29 -0.89
N GLN A 47 9.48 1.26 -0.15
CA GLN A 47 10.47 1.43 0.91
C GLN A 47 11.82 1.91 0.37
N GLU A 48 12.28 1.39 -0.76
CA GLU A 48 13.53 1.85 -1.40
C GLU A 48 13.43 3.33 -1.82
N ILE A 49 12.27 3.74 -2.36
CA ILE A 49 12.02 5.14 -2.71
C ILE A 49 12.08 6.01 -1.46
N GLU A 50 11.38 5.62 -0.38
CA GLU A 50 11.36 6.36 0.89
C GLU A 50 12.78 6.55 1.47
N ILE A 51 13.57 5.48 1.49
CA ILE A 51 14.98 5.53 1.92
C ILE A 51 15.79 6.50 1.07
N ASN A 52 15.60 6.49 -0.25
CA ASN A 52 16.32 7.38 -1.17
C ASN A 52 15.88 8.85 -1.06
N TYR A 53 14.63 9.11 -0.65
CA TYR A 53 14.19 10.46 -0.31
C TYR A 53 14.83 10.95 0.99
N GLY A 54 14.88 10.12 2.02
CA GLY A 54 15.55 10.46 3.28
C GLY A 54 17.04 10.79 3.09
N ARG A 55 17.73 10.08 2.20
CA ARG A 55 19.14 10.36 1.86
C ARG A 55 19.34 11.68 1.12
N ARG A 56 18.40 12.10 0.26
CA ARG A 56 18.48 13.37 -0.48
C ARG A 56 18.15 14.58 0.40
N GLY A 57 17.22 14.44 1.33
CA GLY A 57 16.95 15.52 2.30
C GLY A 57 18.15 15.80 3.22
N ALA A 58 18.88 14.76 3.65
CA ALA A 58 20.04 14.91 4.54
C ALA A 58 21.27 15.55 3.85
N SER A 59 21.37 15.53 2.52
CA SER A 59 22.45 16.19 1.80
C SER A 59 22.21 17.70 1.59
N ASP A 60 20.95 18.13 1.60
CA ASP A 60 20.58 19.53 1.34
C ASP A 60 20.63 20.41 2.60
N ASP A 61 20.56 19.81 3.80
CA ASP A 61 20.66 20.50 5.10
C ASP A 61 22.12 20.79 5.54
N ASN A 62 23.13 20.41 4.74
CA ASN A 62 24.55 20.55 5.05
C ASN A 62 25.27 21.58 4.15
N ALA A 63 24.51 22.51 3.56
CA ALA A 63 24.99 23.58 2.68
C ALA A 63 24.84 24.96 3.31
#